data_AF-A0A8X7MVW6-F1
#
_entry.id   AF-A0A8X7MVW6-F1
#
_cell.length_a   1.000
_cell.length_b   1.000
_cell.length_c   1.000
_cell.angle_alpha   90.00
_cell.angle_beta   90.00
_cell.angle_gamma   90.00
#
_symmetry.space_group_name_H-M   'P 1'
#
loop_
_entity.id
_entity.type
_entity.pdbx_description
1 polymer ?
#
loop_
_entity_poly.entity_id
_entity_poly.type
_entity_poly.pdbx_seq_one_letter_code
_entity_poly.pdbx_strand_id
1 'polypeptide(L)'
;EIVEKRWEEALLDPELGSFDVVYFDTYSQDYKDLKKFFDEVPALLNGPNARFSFFHGLAGTNDFLYDVYTRLSELDLQSIGLSTQWHAVHPQLTEEVWRGIRREYWSLPRFLIPVSKMNL
;
A
#
# COMPACT_ATOMS: atom_id res chain seq x y z
N GLU A 1 -7.98 7.38 -17.58
CA GLU A 1 -7.69 6.41 -18.65
C GLU A 1 -7.53 5.02 -18.02
N ILE A 2 -7.74 3.95 -18.77
CA ILE A 2 -7.51 2.57 -18.30
C ILE A 2 -6.36 2.00 -19.12
N VAL A 3 -5.33 1.49 -18.43
CA VAL A 3 -4.21 0.78 -19.06
C VAL A 3 -4.41 -0.71 -18.81
N GLU A 4 -4.80 -1.46 -19.85
CA GLU A 4 -5.10 -2.90 -19.77
C GLU A 4 -3.82 -3.76 -19.81
N LYS A 5 -2.90 -3.52 -18.87
CA LYS A 5 -1.63 -4.24 -18.73
C LYS A 5 -1.41 -4.68 -17.29
N ARG A 6 -0.45 -5.59 -17.06
CA ARG A 6 0.09 -5.76 -15.71
C ARG A 6 0.81 -4.48 -15.31
N TRP A 7 0.83 -4.17 -14.02
CA TRP A 7 1.46 -2.94 -13.55
C TRP A 7 2.95 -2.91 -13.94
N GLU A 8 3.66 -4.04 -13.86
CA GLU A 8 5.07 -4.15 -14.24
C GLU A 8 5.31 -3.74 -15.70
N GLU A 9 4.38 -4.07 -16.59
CA GLU A 9 4.45 -3.73 -18.02
C GLU A 9 4.00 -2.30 -18.29
N ALA A 10 3.02 -1.80 -17.52
CA ALA A 10 2.56 -0.43 -17.62
C ALA A 10 3.67 0.56 -17.23
N LEU A 11 4.46 0.26 -16.20
CA LEU A 11 5.56 1.11 -15.74
C LEU A 11 6.70 1.26 -16.77
N LEU A 12 6.82 0.33 -17.72
CA LEU A 12 7.81 0.43 -18.80
C LEU A 12 7.38 1.38 -19.93
N ASP A 13 6.12 1.84 -19.91
CA ASP A 13 5.55 2.72 -20.92
C ASP A 13 5.97 4.18 -20.67
N PRO A 14 6.79 4.78 -21.55
CA PRO A 14 7.25 6.16 -21.35
C PRO A 14 6.10 7.17 -21.38
N GLU A 15 4.95 6.82 -21.94
CA GLU A 15 3.76 7.68 -22.00
C GLU A 15 2.96 7.67 -20.69
N LEU A 16 3.26 6.76 -19.75
CA LEU A 16 2.54 6.68 -18.47
C LEU A 16 2.69 7.97 -17.64
N GLY A 17 3.86 8.63 -17.74
CA GLY A 17 4.15 9.88 -17.05
C GLY A 17 4.25 9.75 -15.53
N SER A 18 4.05 10.87 -14.84
CA SER A 18 4.03 10.96 -13.38
C SER A 18 2.67 11.43 -12.86
N PHE A 19 2.41 11.16 -11.58
CA PHE A 19 1.12 11.36 -10.95
C PHE A 19 1.23 12.18 -9.67
N ASP A 20 0.24 13.03 -9.43
CA ASP A 20 0.11 13.75 -8.15
C ASP A 20 -0.32 12.80 -7.02
N VAL A 21 -1.00 11.69 -7.34
CA VAL A 21 -1.39 10.67 -6.37
C VAL A 21 -1.24 9.30 -6.98
N VAL A 22 -0.58 8.39 -6.25
CA VAL A 22 -0.45 6.97 -6.59
C VAL A 22 -1.08 6.15 -5.47
N TYR A 23 -2.00 5.25 -5.80
CA TYR A 23 -2.57 4.28 -4.88
C TYR A 23 -2.34 2.86 -5.39
N PHE A 24 -1.76 2.00 -4.55
CA PHE A 24 -1.45 0.61 -4.92
C PHE A 24 -2.27 -0.39 -4.10
N ASP A 25 -3.19 -1.09 -4.78
CA ASP A 25 -4.02 -2.15 -4.20
C ASP A 25 -4.16 -3.25 -5.23
N THR A 26 -3.41 -4.33 -5.04
CA THR A 26 -3.36 -5.45 -5.98
C THR A 26 -3.73 -6.75 -5.28
N TYR A 27 -4.22 -7.70 -6.06
CA TYR A 27 -4.64 -8.99 -5.55
C TYR A 27 -3.44 -9.96 -5.42
N SER A 28 -3.36 -10.66 -4.28
CA SER A 28 -2.48 -11.83 -4.08
C SER A 28 -0.97 -11.57 -4.21
N GLN A 29 -0.47 -10.48 -3.64
CA GLN A 29 0.95 -10.19 -3.54
C GLN A 29 1.47 -10.43 -2.12
N ASP A 30 2.63 -11.08 -2.01
CA ASP A 30 3.36 -11.12 -0.76
C ASP A 30 4.10 -9.78 -0.53
N TYR A 31 4.76 -9.65 0.62
CA TYR A 31 5.51 -8.42 0.91
C TYR A 31 6.61 -8.11 -0.12
N LYS A 32 7.19 -9.14 -0.75
CA LYS A 32 8.28 -8.96 -1.71
C LYS A 32 7.77 -8.26 -2.97
N ASP A 33 6.57 -8.59 -3.43
CA ASP A 33 5.96 -7.92 -4.57
C ASP A 33 5.57 -6.47 -4.24
N LEU A 34 5.06 -6.21 -3.03
CA LEU A 34 4.82 -4.84 -2.54
C LEU A 34 6.12 -4.03 -2.51
N LYS A 35 7.22 -4.61 -2.04
CA LYS A 35 8.53 -3.96 -2.00
C LYS A 35 9.05 -3.63 -3.41
N LYS A 36 8.86 -4.52 -4.38
CA LYS A 36 9.23 -4.20 -5.79
C LYS A 36 8.47 -2.97 -6.28
N PHE A 37 7.19 -2.84 -5.97
CA PHE A 37 6.44 -1.65 -6.35
C PHE A 37 6.96 -0.39 -5.64
N PHE A 38 7.33 -0.49 -4.35
CA PHE A 38 7.92 0.65 -3.64
C PHE A 38 9.14 1.22 -4.38
N ASP A 39 10.02 0.36 -4.90
CA ASP A 39 11.23 0.82 -5.62
C ASP A 39 10.92 1.67 -6.86
N GLU A 40 9.72 1.52 -7.45
CA GLU A 40 9.26 2.28 -8.61
C GLU A 40 8.55 3.60 -8.24
N VAL A 41 8.08 3.75 -7.00
CA VAL A 41 7.29 4.90 -6.54
C VAL A 41 7.98 6.26 -6.81
N PRO A 42 9.29 6.45 -6.56
CA PRO A 42 9.92 7.76 -6.78
C PRO A 42 9.81 8.26 -8.22
N ALA A 43 9.85 7.37 -9.21
CA ALA A 43 9.71 7.73 -10.62
C ALA A 43 8.27 8.11 -10.99
N LEU A 44 7.28 7.58 -10.26
CA LEU A 44 5.86 7.82 -10.49
C LEU A 44 5.35 9.11 -9.86
N LEU A 45 6.04 9.67 -8.86
CA LEU A 45 5.55 10.83 -8.12
C LEU A 45 5.90 12.15 -8.81
N ASN A 46 4.87 12.98 -9.06
CA ASN A 46 4.99 14.30 -9.67
C ASN A 46 5.49 15.38 -8.68
N GLY A 47 6.68 15.17 -8.12
CA GLY A 47 7.34 16.12 -7.23
C GLY A 47 6.87 16.09 -5.76
N PRO A 48 7.22 17.11 -4.94
CA PRO A 48 7.06 17.08 -3.47
C PRO A 48 5.62 17.04 -2.96
N ASN A 49 4.69 17.56 -3.75
CA ASN A 49 3.29 17.61 -3.37
C ASN A 49 2.57 16.31 -3.69
N ALA A 50 3.19 15.41 -4.47
CA ALA A 50 2.60 14.13 -4.79
C ALA A 50 2.51 13.23 -3.55
N ARG A 51 1.55 12.30 -3.57
CA ARG A 51 1.30 11.36 -2.45
C ARG A 51 1.24 9.93 -2.95
N PHE A 52 1.80 9.04 -2.13
CA PHE A 52 1.69 7.60 -2.33
C PHE A 52 0.93 6.96 -1.17
N SER A 53 0.06 6.00 -1.45
CA SER A 53 -0.58 5.15 -0.45
C SER A 53 -0.81 3.76 -1.03
N PHE A 54 -1.01 2.76 -0.17
CA PHE A 54 -1.24 1.38 -0.59
C PHE A 54 -2.17 0.66 0.37
N PHE A 55 -2.74 -0.46 -0.08
CA PHE A 55 -3.52 -1.34 0.78
C PHE A 55 -2.59 -2.10 1.76
N HIS A 56 -2.61 -1.70 3.03
CA HIS A 56 -1.81 -2.31 4.09
C HIS A 56 -2.56 -3.43 4.81
N GLY A 57 -2.75 -4.55 4.11
CA GLY A 57 -3.58 -5.68 4.57
C GLY A 57 -2.83 -6.90 5.13
N LEU A 58 -1.50 -6.95 5.03
CA LEU A 58 -0.73 -8.12 5.41
C LEU A 58 -0.84 -8.42 6.90
N ALA A 59 -1.01 -9.70 7.26
CA ALA A 59 -1.23 -10.14 8.63
C ALA A 59 -2.45 -9.50 9.34
N GLY A 60 -3.52 -9.20 8.59
CA GLY A 60 -4.78 -8.66 9.11
C GLY A 60 -5.52 -9.46 10.18
N THR A 61 -4.98 -10.61 10.62
CA THR A 61 -5.50 -11.41 11.74
C THR A 61 -4.46 -11.66 12.84
N ASN A 62 -3.31 -10.99 12.80
CA ASN A 62 -2.23 -11.12 13.78
C ASN A 62 -1.61 -9.74 14.06
N ASP A 63 -1.93 -9.17 15.22
CA ASP A 63 -1.55 -7.79 15.59
C ASP A 63 -0.02 -7.58 15.61
N PHE A 64 0.72 -8.56 16.15
CA PHE A 64 2.18 -8.49 16.21
C PHE A 64 2.81 -8.46 14.81
N LEU A 65 2.41 -9.37 13.93
CA LEU A 65 2.93 -9.41 12.56
C LEU A 65 2.48 -8.19 11.75
N TYR A 66 1.28 -7.68 12.03
CA TYR A 66 0.79 -6.44 11.42
C TYR A 66 1.68 -5.24 11.76
N ASP A 67 2.08 -5.10 13.03
CA ASP A 67 3.03 -4.07 13.46
C ASP A 67 4.42 -4.26 12.85
N VAL A 68 4.89 -5.51 12.71
CA VAL A 68 6.14 -5.81 12.01
C VAL A 68 6.08 -5.36 10.55
N TYR A 69 5.03 -5.69 9.81
CA TYR A 69 4.87 -5.24 8.42
C TYR A 69 4.72 -3.72 8.33
N THR A 70 4.04 -3.09 9.27
CA THR A 70 3.93 -1.62 9.34
C THR A 70 5.31 -0.98 9.43
N ARG A 71 6.15 -1.44 10.37
CA ARG A 71 7.50 -0.91 10.55
C ARG A 71 8.42 -1.25 9.39
N LEU A 72 8.28 -2.44 8.80
CA LEU A 72 9.06 -2.86 7.64
C LEU A 72 8.76 -1.97 6.42
N SER A 73 7.48 -1.74 6.13
CA SER A 73 7.07 -0.83 5.05
C SER A 73 7.59 0.58 5.25
N GLU A 74 7.54 1.09 6.48
CA GLU A 74 8.07 2.41 6.80
C GLU A 74 9.58 2.52 6.54
N LEU A 75 10.36 1.51 6.94
CA LEU A 75 11.80 1.47 6.69
C LEU A 75 12.14 1.37 5.20
N ASP A 76 11.40 0.54 4.46
CA ASP A 76 11.62 0.36 3.03
C ASP A 76 11.28 1.62 2.23
N LEU A 77 10.18 2.29 2.58
CA LEU A 77 9.81 3.58 1.97
C LEU A 77 10.80 4.68 2.36
N GLN A 78 11.30 4.69 3.60
CA GLN A 78 12.35 5.59 4.02
C GLN A 78 13.65 5.39 3.23
N SER A 79 14.00 4.14 2.91
CA SER A 79 15.23 3.80 2.19
C SER A 79 15.29 4.40 0.77
N ILE A 80 14.12 4.66 0.17
CA ILE A 80 13.95 5.26 -1.16
C ILE A 80 13.54 6.74 -1.10
N GLY A 81 13.66 7.38 0.07
CA GLY A 81 13.48 8.81 0.23
C GLY A 81 12.05 9.27 0.51
N LEU A 82 11.13 8.38 0.93
CA LEU A 82 9.78 8.76 1.36
C LEU A 82 9.66 8.81 2.89
N SER A 83 8.87 9.75 3.41
CA SER A 83 8.35 9.67 4.79
C SER A 83 6.91 9.20 4.76
N THR A 84 6.50 8.40 5.75
CA THR A 84 5.16 7.82 5.83
C THR A 84 4.47 8.28 7.11
N GLN A 85 3.23 8.72 6.98
CA GLN A 85 2.31 8.97 8.09
C GLN A 85 1.25 7.87 8.10
N TRP A 86 0.96 7.32 9.27
CA TRP A 86 -0.02 6.25 9.43
C TRP A 86 -1.29 6.80 10.08
N HIS A 87 -2.42 6.60 9.41
CA HIS A 87 -3.73 7.00 9.92
C HIS A 87 -4.52 5.76 10.34
N ALA A 88 -4.87 5.68 11.62
CA ALA A 88 -5.69 4.58 12.12
C ALA A 88 -7.17 4.83 11.81
N VAL A 89 -7.83 3.80 11.27
CA VAL A 89 -9.29 3.70 11.20
C VAL A 89 -9.74 2.46 11.95
N HIS A 90 -10.95 2.50 12.50
CA HIS A 90 -11.48 1.43 13.34
C HIS A 90 -12.70 0.80 12.65
N PRO A 91 -12.50 -0.30 11.89
CA PRO A 91 -13.61 -0.95 11.19
C PRO A 91 -14.56 -1.60 12.19
N GLN A 92 -15.87 -1.55 11.90
CA GLN A 92 -16.87 -2.30 12.65
C GLN A 92 -16.93 -3.72 12.10
N LEU A 93 -16.31 -4.67 12.80
CA LEU A 93 -16.24 -6.07 12.41
C LEU A 93 -17.37 -6.83 13.11
N THR A 94 -18.49 -7.07 12.41
CA THR A 94 -19.61 -7.89 12.89
C THR A 94 -19.63 -9.22 12.15
N GLU A 95 -20.28 -10.25 12.71
CA GLU A 95 -20.47 -11.54 12.03
C GLU A 95 -21.18 -11.38 10.66
N GLU A 96 -22.04 -10.36 10.53
CA GLU A 96 -22.72 -10.05 9.28
C GLU A 96 -21.77 -9.61 8.16
N VAL A 97 -20.67 -8.90 8.48
CA VAL A 97 -19.64 -8.50 7.50
C VAL A 97 -19.02 -9.73 6.84
N TRP A 98 -18.88 -10.81 7.59
CA TRP A 98 -18.24 -12.04 7.14
C TRP A 98 -19.22 -13.11 6.65
N ARG A 99 -20.53 -12.80 6.59
CA ARG A 99 -21.55 -13.74 6.14
C ARG A 99 -21.30 -14.17 4.69
N GLY A 100 -21.00 -15.46 4.50
CA GLY A 100 -20.69 -16.04 3.19
C GLY A 100 -19.21 -15.99 2.80
N ILE A 101 -18.35 -15.41 3.64
CA ILE A 101 -16.90 -15.43 3.47
C ILE A 101 -16.34 -16.68 4.17
N ARG A 102 -15.61 -17.52 3.42
CA ARG A 102 -15.09 -18.80 3.93
C ARG A 102 -14.08 -18.62 5.07
N ARG A 103 -13.29 -17.54 5.03
CA ARG A 103 -12.29 -17.21 6.04
C ARG A 103 -12.14 -15.70 6.13
N GLU A 104 -12.34 -15.17 7.33
CA GLU A 104 -12.07 -13.77 7.63
C GLU A 104 -10.59 -13.46 7.35
N TYR A 105 -10.35 -12.45 6.51
CA TYR A 105 -8.99 -11.98 6.22
C TYR A 105 -8.58 -10.81 7.10
N TRP A 106 -9.52 -10.28 7.90
CA TRP A 106 -9.28 -9.17 8.81
C TRP A 106 -10.02 -9.35 10.14
N SER A 107 -9.31 -9.25 11.25
CA SER A 107 -9.88 -9.34 12.61
C SER A 107 -9.29 -8.31 13.59
N LEU A 108 -8.43 -7.41 13.12
CA LEU A 108 -7.78 -6.41 13.98
C LEU A 108 -8.71 -5.20 14.26
N PRO A 109 -8.65 -4.62 15.47
CA PRO A 109 -9.51 -3.49 15.87
C PRO A 109 -9.14 -2.16 15.20
N ARG A 110 -8.01 -2.11 14.48
CA ARG A 110 -7.52 -0.94 13.76
C ARG A 110 -6.98 -1.38 12.41
N PHE A 111 -7.20 -0.56 11.38
CA PHE A 111 -6.54 -0.64 10.09
C PHE A 111 -5.72 0.66 9.91
N LEU A 112 -4.46 0.54 9.55
CA LEU A 112 -3.55 1.67 9.35
C LEU A 112 -3.46 1.98 7.86
N ILE A 113 -3.78 3.23 7.52
CA ILE A 113 -3.67 3.77 6.16
C ILE A 113 -2.34 4.53 6.06
N PRO A 114 -1.37 4.07 5.24
CA PRO A 114 -0.14 4.79 5.00
C PRO A 114 -0.37 5.94 4.04
N VAL A 115 0.17 7.11 4.34
CA VAL A 115 0.28 8.24 3.41
C VAL A 115 1.74 8.67 3.37
N SER A 116 2.37 8.45 2.22
CA SER A 116 3.78 8.72 2.00
C SER A 116 4.01 9.90 1.06
N LYS A 117 5.12 10.61 1.27
CA LYS A 117 5.57 11.72 0.41
C LYS A 117 7.09 11.75 0.34
N MET A 118 7.65 12.33 -0.72
CA MET A 118 9.09 12.52 -0.86
C MET A 118 9.64 13.43 0.25
N ASN A 119 10.78 13.03 0.82
CA ASN A 119 11.60 13.87 1.68
C ASN A 119 12.46 14.76 0.77
N LEU A 120 12.07 16.03 0.62
CA LEU A 120 12.93 17.04 0.01
C LEU A 120 13.80 17.72 1.07
#